data_AF-A0A661KL84-F1
#
_entry.id   AF-A0A661KL84-F1
#
_cell.length_a   1.000
_cell.length_b   1.000
_cell.length_c   1.000
_cell.angle_alpha   90.00
_cell.angle_beta   90.00
_cell.angle_gamma   90.00
#
_symmetry.space_group_name_H-M   'P 1'
#
loop_
_entity.id
_entity.type
_entity.pdbx_description
1 polymer ?
#
loop_
_entity_poly.entity_id
_entity_poly.type
_entity_poly.pdbx_seq_one_letter_code
_entity_poly.pdbx_strand_id
1 'polypeptide(L)' 'MITENVRALISYRLEQAQESLDAAKLLYENNLFRASINRSYYAMFYSVLALLASKQIGNIQT' A
#
# COMPACT_ATOMS: atom_id res chain seq x y z
N MET A 1 -14.68 3.83 -17.10
CA MET A 1 -15.21 4.54 -15.91
C MET A 1 -14.62 3.86 -14.68
N ILE A 2 -14.02 4.58 -13.72
CA ILE A 2 -13.55 3.97 -12.46
C ILE A 2 -14.78 3.39 -11.76
N THR A 3 -14.82 2.07 -11.57
CA THR A 3 -15.90 1.46 -10.80
C THR A 3 -15.68 1.72 -9.32
N GLU A 4 -16.77 1.83 -8.55
CA GLU A 4 -16.69 2.06 -7.11
C GLU A 4 -15.87 0.97 -6.40
N ASN A 5 -15.99 -0.28 -6.87
CA ASN A 5 -15.22 -1.41 -6.37
C ASN A 5 -13.70 -1.22 -6.56
N VAL A 6 -13.25 -0.65 -7.69
CA VAL A 6 -11.82 -0.41 -7.92
C VAL A 6 -11.31 0.75 -7.08
N ARG A 7 -12.13 1.81 -6.90
CA ARG A 7 -11.78 2.91 -5.99
C ARG A 7 -11.65 2.40 -4.55
N ALA A 8 -12.61 1.59 -4.09
CA ALA A 8 -12.56 0.95 -2.78
C ALA A 8 -11.31 0.05 -2.62
N LEU A 9 -10.96 -0.73 -3.66
CA LEU A 9 -9.75 -1.55 -3.64
C LEU A 9 -8.48 -0.70 -3.51
N ILE A 10 -8.36 0.40 -4.26
CA ILE A 10 -7.22 1.31 -4.17
C ILE A 10 -7.13 1.89 -2.76
N SER A 11 -8.22 2.42 -2.22
CA SER A 11 -8.26 2.99 -0.87
C SER A 11 -7.86 1.96 0.19
N TYR A 12 -8.40 0.73 0.10
CA TYR A 12 -8.04 -0.35 1.02
C TYR A 12 -6.54 -0.71 0.94
N ARG A 13 -5.94 -0.74 -0.26
CA ARG A 13 -4.50 -1.00 -0.40
C ARG A 13 -3.66 0.13 0.19
N LEU A 14 -4.08 1.38 0.05
CA LEU A 14 -3.40 2.51 0.66
C LEU A 14 -3.51 2.50 2.20
N GLU A 15 -4.66 2.10 2.75
CA GLU A 15 -4.84 1.88 4.18
C GLU A 15 -3.86 0.81 4.71
N GLN A 16 -3.77 -0.34 4.04
CA GLN A 16 -2.81 -1.39 4.38
C GLN A 16 -1.34 -0.93 4.28
N ALA A 17 -1.03 -0.06 3.31
CA ALA A 17 0.29 0.54 3.20
C ALA A 17 0.59 1.46 4.39
N GLN A 18 -0.38 2.28 4.79
CA GLN A 18 -0.26 3.21 5.91
C GLN A 18 -0.10 2.47 7.25
N GLU A 19 -0.94 1.46 7.52
CA GLU A 19 -0.82 0.61 8.71
C GLU A 19 0.56 -0.06 8.79
N SER A 20 1.05 -0.58 7.66
CA SER A 20 2.37 -1.20 7.59
C SER A 20 3.49 -0.19 7.87
N LEU A 21 3.37 1.03 7.36
CA LEU A 21 4.34 2.10 7.60
C LEU A 21 4.35 2.54 9.07
N ASP A 22 3.19 2.69 9.69
CA ASP A 22 3.09 3.08 11.09
C ASP A 22 3.63 1.99 12.02
N ALA A 23 3.35 0.72 11.71
CA ALA A 23 4.01 -0.40 12.37
C ALA A 23 5.54 -0.39 12.18
N ALA A 24 6.03 -0.06 10.98
CA ALA A 24 7.46 0.03 10.71
C ALA A 24 8.15 1.11 11.56
N LYS A 25 7.51 2.28 11.75
CA LYS A 25 8.01 3.37 12.62
C LYS A 25 8.08 2.92 14.08
N LEU A 26 7.00 2.33 14.61
CA LEU A 26 6.97 1.82 15.99
C LEU A 26 8.08 0.78 16.23
N LEU A 27 8.27 -0.14 15.28
CA LEU A 27 9.34 -1.14 15.37
C LEU A 27 10.74 -0.51 15.31
N TYR A 28 10.91 0.54 14.50
CA TYR A 28 12.17 1.27 14.41
C TYR A 28 12.51 1.97 15.73
N GLU A 29 11.54 2.69 16.30
CA GLU A 29 11.66 3.38 17.60
C GLU A 29 12.01 2.42 18.74
N ASN A 30 11.58 1.16 18.63
CA ASN A 30 11.88 0.10 19.60
C ASN A 30 13.14 -0.72 19.27
N ASN A 31 14.00 -0.26 18.34
CA ASN A 31 15.22 -0.95 17.89
C ASN A 31 15.00 -2.34 17.27
N LEU A 32 13.77 -2.67 16.84
CA LEU A 32 13.41 -3.92 16.19
C LEU A 32 13.61 -3.83 14.67
N PHE A 33 14.84 -3.52 14.24
CA PHE A 33 15.14 -3.10 12.87
C PHE A 33 14.76 -4.13 11.80
N ARG A 34 15.00 -5.43 12.03
CA ARG A 34 14.63 -6.48 11.06
C ARG A 34 13.11 -6.53 10.83
N ALA A 35 12.33 -6.36 11.90
CA ALA A 35 10.87 -6.32 11.81
C ALA A 35 10.41 -5.01 11.15
N SER A 36 11.05 -3.88 11.47
CA SER A 36 10.79 -2.59 10.82
C SER A 36 11.01 -2.66 9.31
N ILE A 37 12.13 -3.22 8.84
CA ILE A 37 12.41 -3.43 7.41
C ILE A 37 11.33 -4.27 6.74
N ASN A 38 10.90 -5.36 7.38
CA ASN A 38 9.83 -6.20 6.85
C ASN A 38 8.52 -5.42 6.68
N ARG A 39 8.13 -4.60 7.68
CA ARG A 39 6.94 -3.77 7.59
C ARG A 39 7.07 -2.65 6.55
N SER A 40 8.23 -2.04 6.40
CA SER A 40 8.53 -1.08 5.33
C SER A 40 8.39 -1.71 3.94
N TYR A 41 8.83 -2.96 3.75
CA TYR A 41 8.62 -3.71 2.51
C TYR A 41 7.12 -3.87 2.20
N TYR A 42 6.30 -4.26 3.18
CA TYR A 42 4.86 -4.39 2.98
C TYR A 42 4.17 -3.06 2.68
N ALA A 43 4.60 -1.97 3.32
CA ALA A 43 4.10 -0.63 3.01
C ALA A 43 4.33 -0.26 1.53
N MET A 44 5.55 -0.51 1.02
CA MET A 44 5.88 -0.30 -0.39
C MET A 44 5.09 -1.24 -1.31
N PHE A 45 5.00 -2.52 -0.94
CA PHE A 45 4.25 -3.53 -1.71
C PHE A 45 2.79 -3.13 -1.91
N TYR A 46 2.08 -2.76 -0.84
CA TYR A 46 0.69 -2.34 -0.94
C TYR A 46 0.51 -1.03 -1.71
N SER A 47 1.45 -0.10 -1.59
CA SER A 47 1.46 1.13 -2.38
C SER A 47 1.60 0.84 -3.88
N VAL A 48 2.46 -0.09 -4.27
CA VAL A 48 2.62 -0.53 -5.67
C VAL A 48 1.36 -1.23 -6.17
N LEU A 49 0.70 -2.06 -5.36
CA LEU A 49 -0.59 -2.67 -5.74
C LEU A 49 -1.68 -1.62 -5.98
N ALA A 50 -1.76 -0.59 -5.14
CA ALA A 50 -2.69 0.52 -5.33
C ALA A 50 -2.40 1.26 -6.65
N LEU A 51 -1.11 1.52 -6.94
CA LEU A 51 -0.69 2.15 -8.18
C LEU A 51 -1.05 1.30 -9.40
N LEU A 52 -0.77 0.00 -9.38
CA LEU A 52 -1.11 -0.91 -10.48
C LEU A 52 -2.62 -0.95 -10.73
N ALA A 53 -3.44 -1.03 -9.68
CA ALA A 53 -4.89 -0.96 -9.80
C ALA A 53 -5.33 0.38 -10.44
N SER A 54 -4.71 1.49 -10.06
CA SER A 54 -4.99 2.81 -10.66
C SER A 54 -4.57 2.95 -12.13
N LYS A 55 -3.55 2.21 -12.57
CA LYS A 55 -3.04 2.23 -13.95
C LYS A 55 -3.82 1.29 -14.87
N GLN A 56 -4.26 0.13 -14.36
CA GLN A 56 -5.20 -0.72 -15.10
C GLN A 56 -6.49 0.04 -15.45
N ILE A 57 -6.94 0.95 -14.59
CA ILE A 57 -8.02 1.88 -14.93
C ILE A 57 -7.66 2.76 -16.14
N GLY A 58 -6.49 3.38 -16.13
CA GLY A 58 -6.06 4.31 -17.18
C GLY A 58 -5.85 3.63 -18.54
N ASN A 59 -5.58 2.33 -18.55
CA ASN A 59 -5.36 1.54 -19.76
C ASN A 59 -6.65 0.98 -20.40
N ILE A 60 -7.80 0.99 -19.72
CA ILE A 60 -9.10 0.53 -20.30
C ILE A 60 -9.73 1.62 -21.19
N GLN A 61 -8.92 2.53 -21.74
CA GLN A 61 -9.38 3.72 -22.48
C GLN A 61 -8.94 3.75 -23.96
N THR A 62 -8.37 2.66 -24.47
CA THR A 62 -8.10 2.44 -25.91
C THR A 62 -8.86 1.23 -26.40
#